data_AF-A0A7K0SH56-F1
#
_entry.id   AF-A0A7K0SH56-F1
#
_cell.length_a   1.000
_cell.length_b   1.000
_cell.length_c   1.000
_cell.angle_alpha   90.00
_cell.angle_beta   90.00
_cell.angle_gamma   90.00
#
_symmetry.space_group_name_H-M   'P 1'
#
loop_
_entity.id
_entity.type
_entity.pdbx_description
1 polymer ?
#
loop_
_entity_poly.entity_id
_entity_poly.type
_entity_poly.pdbx_seq_one_letter_code
_entity_poly.pdbx_strand_id
1 'polypeptide(L)'
;MVKAHKNAFFRSAVITASALALISSAALPAGAQRSTKAAAPEPVYSKPGPYAVGVTTLSLPDRKIEVYYPAKTGSTKGKKRATYLQTDAIPADILAGLPAVPAGTDLSVTIPAYRNVPVAASKFPIVLFSHGAGGWRGVYGYPLSGLASWGFV
;
A
#
# COMPACT_ATOMS: atom_id res chain seq x y z
N MET A 1 -57.61 16.21 -10.29
CA MET A 1 -57.83 17.33 -11.24
C MET A 1 -56.59 18.19 -11.15
N VAL A 2 -55.64 18.16 -12.09
CA VAL A 2 -55.71 18.78 -13.42
C VAL A 2 -55.06 17.85 -14.47
N LYS A 3 -55.63 17.86 -15.66
CA LYS A 3 -55.28 17.04 -16.83
C LYS A 3 -54.68 17.95 -17.91
N ALA A 4 -53.64 17.42 -18.57
CA ALA A 4 -53.14 17.71 -19.93
C ALA A 4 -52.47 19.08 -20.23
N HIS A 5 -51.22 19.02 -20.74
CA HIS A 5 -50.99 19.00 -22.19
C HIS A 5 -49.66 18.31 -22.54
N LYS A 6 -49.73 17.47 -23.58
CA LYS A 6 -48.61 16.76 -24.21
C LYS A 6 -48.17 17.49 -25.49
N ASN A 7 -47.03 17.03 -26.02
CA ASN A 7 -46.56 17.06 -27.43
C ASN A 7 -45.62 18.23 -27.77
N ALA A 8 -44.54 18.09 -28.55
CA ALA A 8 -43.90 16.94 -29.21
C ALA A 8 -42.52 17.39 -29.77
N PHE A 9 -41.62 16.41 -29.93
CA PHE A 9 -40.54 16.25 -30.92
C PHE A 9 -40.05 17.46 -31.75
N PHE A 10 -38.73 17.67 -31.82
CA PHE A 10 -38.01 17.84 -33.10
C PHE A 10 -36.51 17.46 -32.98
N ARG A 11 -35.95 16.99 -34.10
CA ARG A 11 -34.68 16.29 -34.29
C ARG A 11 -33.47 17.23 -34.51
N SER A 12 -32.28 16.69 -34.21
CA SER A 12 -30.95 16.89 -34.86
C SER A 12 -30.31 18.29 -34.95
N ALA A 13 -29.06 18.39 -34.50
CA ALA A 13 -27.90 18.69 -35.37
C ALA A 13 -26.57 18.59 -34.58
N VAL A 14 -25.65 17.79 -35.09
CA VAL A 14 -24.22 17.79 -34.74
C VAL A 14 -23.55 18.91 -35.53
N ILE A 15 -22.79 19.79 -34.88
CA ILE A 15 -21.78 20.62 -35.56
C ILE A 15 -20.50 20.61 -34.71
N THR A 16 -19.48 19.95 -35.25
CA THR A 16 -18.07 20.03 -34.85
C THR A 16 -17.49 21.39 -35.24
N ALA A 17 -16.73 22.02 -34.33
CA ALA A 17 -15.86 23.15 -34.68
C ALA A 17 -14.43 22.86 -34.21
N SER A 18 -13.56 22.56 -35.19
CA SER A 18 -12.11 22.56 -35.02
C SER A 18 -11.59 23.98 -35.23
N ALA A 19 -10.74 24.49 -34.33
CA ALA A 19 -9.95 25.68 -34.56
C ALA A 19 -8.49 25.43 -34.16
N LEU A 20 -7.62 25.80 -35.09
CA LEU A 20 -6.20 25.51 -35.25
C LEU A 20 -5.36 26.39 -34.31
N ALA A 21 -4.52 25.81 -33.45
CA ALA A 21 -3.54 26.56 -32.65
C ALA A 21 -2.19 26.62 -33.39
N LEU A 22 -1.79 27.83 -33.79
CA LEU A 22 -0.51 28.12 -34.46
C LEU A 22 0.67 28.06 -33.48
N ILE A 23 1.72 27.38 -33.91
CA ILE A 23 2.97 27.10 -33.20
C ILE A 23 3.92 28.30 -33.37
N SER A 24 4.47 28.83 -32.27
CA SER A 24 5.59 29.77 -32.33
C SER A 24 6.89 29.03 -31.98
N SER A 25 7.70 28.73 -33.00
CA SER A 25 9.02 28.11 -32.85
C SER A 25 10.08 29.16 -32.56
N ALA A 26 10.50 29.28 -31.31
CA ALA A 26 11.75 29.94 -30.96
C ALA A 26 12.91 28.94 -31.15
N ALA A 27 13.83 29.24 -32.07
CA ALA A 27 15.02 28.43 -32.31
C ALA A 27 15.99 28.53 -31.11
N LEU A 28 16.18 27.41 -30.41
CA LEU A 28 17.22 27.26 -29.38
C LEU A 28 18.57 26.94 -30.06
N PRO A 29 19.70 27.46 -29.56
CA PRO A 29 21.02 27.15 -30.13
C PRO A 29 21.31 25.64 -30.04
N ALA A 30 21.70 25.07 -31.18
CA ALA A 30 22.18 23.71 -31.31
C ALA A 30 23.49 23.55 -30.53
N GLY A 31 23.43 22.86 -29.38
CA GLY A 31 24.61 22.66 -28.54
C GLY A 31 24.35 22.06 -27.16
N ALA A 32 23.09 21.84 -26.75
CA ALA A 32 22.79 21.10 -25.54
C ALA A 32 22.95 19.59 -25.78
N GLN A 33 24.19 19.10 -25.73
CA GLN A 33 24.46 17.67 -25.68
C GLN A 33 23.89 17.14 -24.35
N ARG A 34 22.68 16.57 -24.38
CA ARG A 34 22.09 15.88 -23.23
C ARG A 34 23.06 14.76 -22.85
N SER A 35 23.74 14.92 -21.72
CA SER A 35 24.42 13.81 -21.08
C SER A 35 23.38 12.75 -20.78
N THR A 36 23.36 11.67 -21.56
CA THR A 36 22.55 10.49 -21.25
C THR A 36 23.28 9.75 -20.13
N LYS A 37 23.10 10.22 -18.89
CA LYS A 37 23.52 9.47 -17.71
C LYS A 37 22.87 8.10 -17.83
N ALA A 38 23.68 7.05 -17.95
CA ALA A 38 23.20 5.69 -17.96
C ALA A 38 22.32 5.48 -16.72
N ALA A 39 21.16 4.86 -16.92
CA ALA A 39 20.26 4.56 -15.81
C ALA A 39 21.02 3.72 -14.78
N ALA A 40 20.93 4.09 -13.51
CA ALA A 40 21.49 3.30 -12.44
C ALA A 40 20.83 1.91 -12.44
N PRO A 41 21.57 0.84 -12.13
CA PRO A 41 20.98 -0.48 -12.00
C PRO A 41 19.90 -0.48 -10.90
N GLU A 42 18.86 -1.29 -11.05
CA GLU A 42 17.82 -1.42 -10.03
C GLU A 42 18.45 -1.87 -8.69
N PRO A 43 18.07 -1.25 -7.55
CA PRO A 43 18.49 -1.72 -6.24
C PRO A 43 18.08 -3.18 -6.03
N VAL A 44 18.99 -4.00 -5.50
CA VAL A 44 18.76 -5.45 -5.26
C VAL A 44 17.51 -5.69 -4.41
N TYR A 45 17.23 -4.82 -3.44
CA TYR A 45 16.11 -4.93 -2.51
C TYR A 45 14.82 -4.24 -2.98
N SER A 46 14.74 -3.85 -4.26
CA SER A 46 13.52 -3.23 -4.83
C SER A 46 12.34 -4.20 -4.97
N LYS A 47 12.60 -5.50 -4.91
CA LYS A 47 11.61 -6.57 -5.05
C LYS A 47 11.54 -7.44 -3.79
N PRO A 48 10.42 -8.14 -3.54
CA PRO A 48 10.37 -9.15 -2.49
C PRO A 48 11.47 -10.18 -2.68
N GLY A 49 12.08 -10.60 -1.58
CA GLY A 49 13.10 -11.64 -1.55
C GLY A 49 12.50 -13.04 -1.75
N PRO A 50 13.34 -14.08 -1.67
CA PRO A 50 12.95 -15.46 -2.01
C PRO A 50 11.95 -16.09 -1.03
N TYR A 51 11.79 -15.53 0.17
CA TYR A 51 10.88 -16.07 1.18
C TYR A 51 9.50 -15.41 1.11
N ALA A 52 8.45 -16.22 1.20
CA ALA A 52 7.17 -15.73 1.69
C ALA A 52 7.31 -15.33 3.18
N VAL A 53 6.43 -14.47 3.68
CA VAL A 53 6.60 -13.88 5.02
C VAL A 53 5.51 -14.33 5.97
N GLY A 54 5.89 -14.79 7.15
CA GLY A 54 5.00 -14.97 8.28
C GLY A 54 5.02 -13.75 9.19
N VAL A 55 3.93 -13.56 9.94
CA VAL A 55 3.88 -12.56 11.00
C VAL A 55 3.14 -13.11 12.22
N THR A 56 3.69 -12.89 13.40
CA THR A 56 3.05 -13.23 14.68
C THR A 56 3.17 -12.08 15.67
N THR A 57 2.36 -12.11 16.73
CA THR A 57 2.39 -11.11 17.80
C THR A 57 2.88 -11.77 19.07
N LEU A 58 3.99 -11.30 19.62
CA LEU A 58 4.40 -11.69 20.97
C LEU A 58 3.83 -10.68 21.97
N SER A 59 3.31 -11.20 23.08
CA SER A 59 2.84 -10.39 24.21
C SER A 59 3.88 -10.48 25.33
N LEU A 60 4.52 -9.35 25.62
CA LEU A 60 5.42 -9.17 26.75
C LEU A 60 4.63 -8.53 27.91
N PRO A 61 5.18 -8.50 29.14
CA PRO A 61 4.46 -7.93 30.29
C PRO A 61 4.02 -6.48 30.12
N ASP A 62 4.78 -5.68 29.37
CA ASP A 62 4.57 -4.23 29.22
C ASP A 62 4.16 -3.80 27.81
N ARG A 63 4.30 -4.67 26.79
CA ARG A 63 4.04 -4.31 25.39
C ARG A 63 3.75 -5.52 24.52
N LYS A 64 3.21 -5.27 23.32
CA LYS A 64 3.12 -6.26 22.24
C LYS A 64 4.13 -5.93 21.16
N ILE A 65 4.69 -6.96 20.53
CA ILE A 65 5.60 -6.82 19.39
C ILE A 65 5.08 -7.65 18.21
N GLU A 66 5.19 -7.12 17.00
CA GLU A 66 4.99 -7.90 15.78
C GLU A 66 6.34 -8.46 15.34
N VAL A 67 6.39 -9.76 15.09
CA VAL A 67 7.58 -10.46 14.59
C VAL A 67 7.29 -10.90 13.17
N TYR A 68 8.04 -10.36 12.22
CA TYR A 68 8.01 -10.74 10.81
C TYR A 68 9.12 -11.75 10.58
N TYR A 69 8.87 -12.81 9.81
CA TYR A 69 9.86 -13.87 9.65
C TYR A 69 9.73 -14.58 8.30
N PRO A 70 10.81 -15.22 7.83
CA PRO A 70 10.75 -16.04 6.62
C PRO A 70 9.86 -17.26 6.86
N ALA A 71 8.81 -17.41 6.07
CA ALA A 71 7.87 -18.51 6.18
C ALA A 71 8.43 -19.78 5.53
N LYS A 72 8.07 -20.94 6.08
CA LYS A 72 8.35 -22.25 5.46
C LYS A 72 7.75 -22.30 4.06
N THR A 73 8.50 -22.81 3.08
CA THR A 73 8.04 -22.96 1.70
C THR A 73 6.70 -23.69 1.62
N GLY A 74 5.77 -23.13 0.84
CA GLY A 74 4.42 -23.68 0.65
C GLY A 74 3.43 -23.44 1.79
N SER A 75 3.87 -22.94 2.95
CA SER A 75 3.02 -22.79 4.14
C SER A 75 1.96 -21.69 4.05
N THR A 76 2.05 -20.84 3.03
CA THR A 76 1.14 -19.71 2.75
C THR A 76 0.07 -20.04 1.71
N LYS A 77 0.14 -21.21 1.07
CA LYS A 77 -0.82 -21.62 0.02
C LYS A 77 -2.25 -21.64 0.58
N GLY A 78 -3.16 -20.95 -0.11
CA GLY A 78 -4.58 -20.86 0.28
C GLY A 78 -4.87 -20.01 1.52
N LYS A 79 -3.86 -19.37 2.13
CA LYS A 79 -4.05 -18.48 3.28
C LYS A 79 -4.31 -17.06 2.81
N LYS A 80 -5.11 -16.32 3.57
CA LYS A 80 -5.25 -14.88 3.39
C LYS A 80 -4.05 -14.16 3.99
N ARG A 81 -3.67 -13.05 3.35
CA ARG A 81 -2.69 -12.12 3.92
C ARG A 81 -3.20 -11.57 5.25
N ALA A 82 -2.27 -11.23 6.12
CA ALA A 82 -2.55 -10.56 7.37
C ALA A 82 -3.13 -9.18 7.10
N THR A 83 -4.09 -8.79 7.93
CA THR A 83 -4.74 -7.49 7.90
C THR A 83 -4.72 -6.90 9.31
N TYR A 84 -4.61 -5.59 9.42
CA TYR A 84 -4.82 -4.83 10.66
C TYR A 84 -5.76 -3.66 10.38
N LEU A 85 -6.43 -3.15 11.42
CA LEU A 85 -7.19 -1.91 11.31
C LEU A 85 -6.30 -0.74 11.71
N GLN A 86 -6.40 0.39 11.00
CA GLN A 86 -5.64 1.59 11.34
C GLN A 86 -5.89 2.09 12.76
N THR A 87 -6.99 1.68 13.38
CA THR A 87 -7.42 2.05 14.74
C THR A 87 -7.04 1.03 15.82
N ASP A 88 -6.43 -0.12 15.48
CA ASP A 88 -6.10 -1.20 16.43
C ASP A 88 -5.16 -0.77 17.58
N ALA A 89 -4.43 0.34 17.41
CA ALA A 89 -3.57 0.90 18.43
C ALA A 89 -4.32 1.74 19.47
N ILE A 90 -5.51 2.20 19.11
CA ILE A 90 -6.27 3.19 19.87
C ILE A 90 -7.08 2.45 20.94
N PRO A 91 -6.90 2.80 22.23
CA PRO A 91 -7.75 2.29 23.30
C PRO A 91 -9.24 2.50 22.97
N ALA A 92 -10.08 1.53 23.31
CA ALA A 92 -11.49 1.51 22.90
C ALA A 92 -12.29 2.70 23.46
N ASP A 93 -11.94 3.16 24.67
CA ASP A 93 -12.51 4.34 25.33
C ASP A 93 -12.19 5.63 24.58
N ILE A 94 -10.96 5.77 24.09
CA ILE A 94 -10.57 6.90 23.24
C ILE A 94 -11.29 6.81 21.89
N LEU A 95 -11.30 5.63 21.27
CA LEU A 95 -11.92 5.41 19.96
C LEU A 95 -13.43 5.73 19.98
N ALA A 96 -14.12 5.42 21.08
CA ALA A 96 -15.54 5.72 21.27
C ALA A 96 -15.86 7.22 21.36
N GLY A 97 -14.88 8.04 21.74
CA GLY A 97 -15.01 9.50 21.80
C GLY A 97 -14.70 10.21 20.48
N LEU A 98 -14.19 9.50 19.48
CA LEU A 98 -13.87 10.09 18.18
C LEU A 98 -15.12 10.21 17.29
N PRO A 99 -15.16 11.19 16.36
CA PRO A 99 -16.22 11.28 15.36
C PRO A 99 -16.37 9.96 14.59
N ALA A 100 -17.61 9.62 14.26
CA ALA A 100 -17.90 8.42 13.48
C ALA A 100 -17.15 8.44 12.15
N VAL A 101 -16.55 7.30 11.80
CA VAL A 101 -15.91 7.10 10.50
C VAL A 101 -16.98 7.17 9.41
N PRO A 102 -16.76 7.90 8.30
CA PRO A 102 -17.73 7.97 7.22
C PRO A 102 -18.12 6.58 6.71
N ALA A 103 -19.42 6.39 6.45
CA ALA A 103 -19.93 5.10 5.98
C ALA A 103 -19.21 4.65 4.69
N GLY A 104 -18.82 3.36 4.65
CA GLY A 104 -18.08 2.78 3.53
C GLY A 104 -16.56 2.99 3.55
N THR A 105 -16.01 3.67 4.55
CA THR A 105 -14.54 3.80 4.70
C THR A 105 -13.93 2.46 5.13
N ASP A 106 -13.01 1.92 4.33
CA ASP A 106 -12.20 0.77 4.73
C ASP A 106 -10.94 1.24 5.46
N LEU A 107 -10.85 0.89 6.75
CA LEU A 107 -9.68 1.16 7.59
C LEU A 107 -8.71 -0.04 7.65
N SER A 108 -8.99 -1.08 6.88
CA SER A 108 -8.20 -2.29 6.85
C SER A 108 -6.95 -2.09 5.98
N VAL A 109 -5.80 -2.44 6.53
CA VAL A 109 -4.54 -2.49 5.78
C VAL A 109 -4.10 -3.94 5.67
N THR A 110 -3.99 -4.42 4.44
CA THR A 110 -3.47 -5.76 4.14
C THR A 110 -1.97 -5.70 3.89
N ILE A 111 -1.20 -6.51 4.61
CA ILE A 111 0.28 -6.49 4.56
C ILE A 111 0.86 -7.70 3.81
N PRO A 112 2.13 -7.65 3.36
CA PRO A 112 2.79 -8.75 2.65
C PRO A 112 3.15 -9.99 3.45
N ALA A 113 2.40 -10.31 4.50
CA ALA A 113 2.71 -11.41 5.41
C ALA A 113 1.46 -12.25 5.71
N TYR A 114 1.66 -13.42 6.30
CA TYR A 114 0.61 -14.37 6.65
C TYR A 114 0.64 -14.68 8.15
N ARG A 115 -0.52 -14.62 8.81
CA ARG A 115 -0.59 -14.82 10.27
C ARG A 115 -0.21 -16.25 10.66
N ASN A 116 0.71 -16.37 11.62
CA ASN A 116 1.04 -17.61 12.34
C ASN A 116 1.32 -18.82 11.43
N VAL A 117 1.98 -18.59 10.28
CA VAL A 117 2.46 -19.68 9.42
C VAL A 117 3.76 -20.27 9.97
N PRO A 118 4.05 -21.56 9.74
CA PRO A 118 5.34 -22.13 10.13
C PRO A 118 6.55 -21.32 9.61
N VAL A 119 7.57 -21.15 10.46
CA VAL A 119 8.84 -20.50 10.11
C VAL A 119 9.72 -21.41 9.25
N ALA A 120 10.53 -20.82 8.36
CA ALA A 120 11.54 -21.56 7.61
C ALA A 120 12.64 -22.10 8.55
N ALA A 121 13.13 -23.32 8.28
CA ALA A 121 14.14 -23.97 9.11
C ALA A 121 15.56 -23.48 8.75
N SER A 122 15.94 -22.30 9.23
CA SER A 122 17.28 -21.73 9.08
C SER A 122 17.62 -20.81 10.25
N LYS A 123 18.86 -20.32 10.30
CA LYS A 123 19.28 -19.22 11.17
C LYS A 123 19.17 -17.92 10.38
N PHE A 124 18.48 -16.95 10.95
CA PHE A 124 18.26 -15.64 10.32
C PHE A 124 18.82 -14.53 11.23
N PRO A 125 19.50 -13.51 10.67
CA PRO A 125 19.85 -12.31 11.42
C PRO A 125 18.58 -11.60 11.93
N ILE A 126 18.70 -10.98 13.10
CA ILE A 126 17.61 -10.25 13.76
C ILE A 126 17.78 -8.75 13.52
N VAL A 127 16.68 -8.07 13.15
CA VAL A 127 16.57 -6.62 13.10
C VAL A 127 15.54 -6.16 14.13
N LEU A 128 16.00 -5.40 15.13
CA LEU A 128 15.09 -4.79 16.09
C LEU A 128 14.61 -3.43 15.55
N PHE A 129 13.32 -3.31 15.30
CA PHE A 129 12.71 -2.09 14.77
C PHE A 129 11.86 -1.39 15.83
N SER A 130 12.07 -0.07 15.97
CA SER A 130 11.24 0.81 16.80
C SER A 130 10.51 1.80 15.91
N HIS A 131 9.22 1.99 16.17
CA HIS A 131 8.44 2.99 15.46
C HIS A 131 8.78 4.42 15.94
N GLY A 132 8.43 5.42 15.12
CA GLY A 132 8.47 6.82 15.51
C GLY A 132 7.37 7.19 16.52
N ALA A 133 7.42 8.41 17.04
CA ALA A 133 6.38 8.96 17.91
C ALA A 133 5.00 8.93 17.21
N GLY A 134 3.95 8.52 17.93
CA GLY A 134 2.60 8.32 17.38
C GLY A 134 2.42 7.05 16.53
N GLY A 135 3.49 6.31 16.27
CA GLY A 135 3.44 4.99 15.63
C GLY A 135 3.07 3.88 16.60
N TRP A 136 2.91 2.67 16.05
CA TRP A 136 2.70 1.45 16.82
C TRP A 136 3.22 0.23 16.04
N ARG A 137 3.22 -0.95 16.66
CA ARG A 137 3.82 -2.17 16.10
C ARG A 137 3.28 -2.61 14.71
N GLY A 138 2.05 -2.23 14.35
CA GLY A 138 1.39 -2.69 13.12
C GLY A 138 1.70 -1.89 11.85
N VAL A 139 1.99 -0.59 11.96
CA VAL A 139 2.03 0.33 10.80
C VAL A 139 3.23 0.16 9.85
N TYR A 140 4.22 -0.64 10.23
CA TYR A 140 5.42 -0.89 9.41
C TYR A 140 5.41 -2.25 8.71
N GLY A 141 4.24 -2.87 8.56
CA GLY A 141 4.14 -4.22 8.00
C GLY A 141 4.67 -4.37 6.56
N TYR A 142 4.60 -3.34 5.72
CA TYR A 142 5.19 -3.37 4.38
C TYR A 142 6.73 -3.44 4.39
N PRO A 143 7.46 -2.45 4.96
CA PRO A 143 8.93 -2.50 4.97
C PRO A 143 9.48 -3.69 5.77
N LEU A 144 8.84 -4.06 6.89
CA LEU A 144 9.29 -5.21 7.69
C LEU A 144 9.04 -6.54 6.98
N SER A 145 7.95 -6.67 6.21
CA SER A 145 7.78 -7.84 5.33
C SER A 145 8.82 -7.86 4.22
N GLY A 146 9.22 -6.69 3.69
CA GLY A 146 10.32 -6.57 2.74
C GLY A 146 11.61 -7.18 3.30
N LEU A 147 12.03 -6.76 4.49
CA LEU A 147 13.21 -7.33 5.17
C LEU A 147 13.06 -8.83 5.40
N ALA A 148 11.93 -9.27 5.96
CA ALA A 148 11.71 -10.68 6.25
C ALA A 148 11.72 -11.56 4.98
N SER A 149 11.24 -11.05 3.84
CA SER A 149 11.28 -11.77 2.57
C SER A 149 12.71 -12.05 2.08
N TRP A 150 13.69 -11.26 2.55
CA TRP A 150 15.12 -11.44 2.26
C TRP A 150 15.87 -12.27 3.31
N GLY A 151 15.17 -12.87 4.27
CA GLY A 151 15.80 -13.76 5.26
C GLY A 151 16.20 -13.06 6.56
N PHE A 152 15.54 -11.98 6.93
CA PHE A 152 15.67 -11.37 8.26
C PHE A 152 14.49 -11.76 9.16
N VAL A 153 14.70 -11.68 10.46
CA VAL A 153 13.62 -11.70 11.47
C VAL A 153 13.54 -10.33 12.12
#